data_AF-A0A0E0HER5-F1
#
_entry.id   AF-A0A0E0HER5-F1
#
_cell.length_a   1.000
_cell.length_b   1.000
_cell.length_c   1.000
_cell.angle_alpha   90.00
_cell.angle_beta   90.00
_cell.angle_gamma   90.00
#
_symmetry.space_group_name_H-M   'P 1'
#
loop_
_entity.id
_entity.type
_entity.pdbx_description
1 polymer ?
#
loop_
_entity_poly.entity_id
_entity_poly.type
_entity_poly.pdbx_seq_one_letter_code
_entity_poly.pdbx_strand_id
1 'polypeptide(L)'
;MERTLIVREYFTDIDENDWVNFYSTVSQMTAGGSKVVIISRIENLARFGTAKAVHLNSLSQEEYSYLFKMLATDQKDHPKMVSVANDLAVVLGGSLITANMISDMLRRNHNVHFWLRILRRFERMVKNNFLKYGEHPKDIIEKEQPVDSTEFMTSYPTHACILVKPPRVERDDIPNYKKPSISFKEVIARSVAISGGDFEIATWESRISPYTKYVSSATALFHDKNGSTTTTRKRRSTS
;
A
#
# COMPACT_ATOMS: atom_id res chain seq x y z
N MET A 1 31.53 -12.14 22.93
CA MET A 1 30.51 -11.43 22.14
C MET A 1 30.30 -12.20 20.85
N GLU A 2 29.08 -12.27 20.34
CA GLU A 2 28.76 -12.97 19.09
C GLU A 2 28.68 -11.98 17.92
N ARG A 3 28.84 -12.49 16.70
CA ARG A 3 28.59 -11.71 15.49
C ARG A 3 27.09 -11.62 15.27
N THR A 4 26.58 -10.41 15.17
CA THR A 4 25.15 -10.15 15.08
C THR A 4 24.80 -9.45 13.78
N LEU A 5 23.68 -9.87 13.17
CA LEU A 5 23.01 -9.12 12.11
C LEU A 5 21.78 -8.44 12.72
N ILE A 6 21.75 -7.11 12.66
CA ILE A 6 20.63 -6.31 13.12
C ILE A 6 19.90 -5.77 11.90
N VAL A 7 18.60 -6.07 11.79
CA VAL A 7 17.75 -5.52 10.73
C VAL A 7 16.81 -4.53 11.38
N ARG A 8 16.83 -3.28 10.93
CA ARG A 8 16.00 -2.22 11.49
C ARG A 8 15.23 -1.49 10.39
N GLU A 9 13.92 -1.46 10.55
CA GLU A 9 13.03 -0.73 9.65
C GLU A 9 12.73 0.66 10.22
N TYR A 10 12.81 1.68 9.37
CA TYR A 10 12.51 3.06 9.73
C TYR A 10 11.44 3.67 8.84
N PHE A 11 10.48 4.33 9.49
CA PHE A 11 9.33 4.98 8.85
C PHE A 11 9.35 6.50 8.96
N THR A 12 10.32 7.03 9.72
CA THR A 12 10.59 8.46 9.92
C THR A 12 12.10 8.66 9.89
N ASP A 13 12.53 9.85 9.49
CA ASP A 13 13.95 10.20 9.54
C ASP A 13 14.42 10.23 11.00
N ILE A 14 15.72 10.08 11.20
CA ILE A 14 16.36 10.01 12.51
C ILE A 14 17.48 11.03 12.51
N ASP A 15 17.61 11.83 13.57
CA ASP A 15 18.76 12.72 13.66
C ASP A 15 20.09 11.97 13.87
N GLU A 16 21.19 12.67 13.66
CA GLU A 16 22.52 12.11 13.72
C GLU A 16 22.92 11.68 15.15
N ASN A 17 22.42 12.37 16.17
CA ASN A 17 22.74 12.05 17.55
C ASN A 17 22.08 10.74 17.97
N ASP A 18 20.82 10.54 17.62
CA ASP A 18 20.09 9.29 17.86
C ASP A 18 20.74 8.11 17.11
N TRP A 19 21.19 8.33 15.88
CA TRP A 19 21.94 7.31 15.13
C TRP A 19 23.27 6.96 15.80
N VAL A 20 24.07 7.96 16.20
CA VAL A 20 25.37 7.76 16.85
C VAL A 20 25.19 7.01 18.16
N ASN A 21 24.18 7.36 18.96
CA ASN A 21 23.86 6.65 20.21
C ASN A 21 23.53 5.19 19.95
N PHE A 22 22.64 4.91 18.99
CA PHE A 22 22.29 3.53 18.61
C PHE A 22 23.51 2.73 18.14
N TYR A 23 24.31 3.29 17.23
CA TYR A 23 25.49 2.63 16.69
C TYR A 23 26.53 2.34 17.78
N SER A 24 26.78 3.32 18.67
CA SER A 24 27.69 3.16 19.81
C SER A 24 27.27 2.00 20.70
N THR A 25 25.99 1.94 21.10
CA THR A 25 25.46 0.83 21.90
C THR A 25 25.63 -0.52 21.20
N VAL A 26 25.27 -0.61 19.91
CA VAL A 26 25.42 -1.84 19.12
C VAL A 26 26.89 -2.28 19.03
N SER A 27 27.80 -1.33 18.81
CA SER A 27 29.23 -1.61 18.68
C SER A 27 29.85 -2.15 19.97
N GLN A 28 29.37 -1.71 21.14
CA GLN A 28 29.82 -2.19 22.44
C GLN A 28 29.25 -3.57 22.80
N MET A 29 28.07 -3.91 22.27
CA MET A 29 27.36 -5.15 22.60
C MET A 29 27.65 -6.30 21.64
N THR A 30 28.30 -6.06 20.51
CA THR A 30 28.46 -7.07 19.44
C THR A 30 29.92 -7.30 19.08
N ALA A 31 30.23 -8.47 18.52
CA ALA A 31 31.59 -8.78 18.10
C ALA A 31 31.98 -8.06 16.81
N GLY A 32 33.29 -7.92 16.58
CA GLY A 32 33.84 -7.44 15.30
C GLY A 32 33.30 -8.26 14.11
N GLY A 33 32.88 -7.54 13.06
CA GLY A 33 32.26 -8.12 11.87
C GLY A 33 30.73 -8.19 11.90
N SER A 34 30.08 -7.69 12.97
CA SER A 34 28.64 -7.50 13.04
C SER A 34 28.15 -6.48 12.00
N LYS A 35 26.88 -6.59 11.59
CA LYS A 35 26.30 -5.75 10.53
C LYS A 35 24.93 -5.21 10.95
N VAL A 36 24.64 -3.99 10.50
CA VAL A 36 23.30 -3.39 10.59
C VAL A 36 22.77 -3.21 9.18
N VAL A 37 21.54 -3.65 8.94
CA VAL A 37 20.78 -3.44 7.71
C VAL A 37 19.64 -2.48 8.04
N ILE A 38 19.65 -1.33 7.37
CA ILE A 38 18.58 -0.35 7.44
C ILE A 38 17.61 -0.60 6.29
N ILE A 39 16.33 -0.77 6.59
CA ILE A 39 15.25 -0.86 5.61
C ILE A 39 14.39 0.39 5.76
N SER A 40 14.27 1.21 4.72
CA SER A 40 13.42 2.40 4.77
C SER A 40 13.01 2.87 3.38
N ARG A 41 11.91 3.64 3.35
CA ARG A 41 11.49 4.43 2.19
C ARG A 41 12.09 5.84 2.19
N ILE A 42 12.82 6.22 3.24
CA ILE A 42 13.39 7.55 3.41
C ILE A 42 14.82 7.53 2.87
N GLU A 43 14.99 8.09 1.67
CA GLU A 43 16.27 8.12 0.97
C GLU A 43 17.37 8.79 1.80
N ASN A 44 17.02 9.82 2.58
CA ASN A 44 17.97 10.55 3.41
C ASN A 44 18.68 9.66 4.45
N LEU A 45 18.10 8.54 4.88
CA LEU A 45 18.75 7.61 5.81
C LEU A 45 19.96 6.89 5.20
N ALA A 46 20.13 6.92 3.89
CA ALA A 46 21.31 6.40 3.21
C ALA A 46 22.62 7.06 3.69
N ARG A 47 22.55 8.29 4.24
CA ARG A 47 23.69 9.00 4.83
C ARG A 47 24.38 8.23 5.97
N PHE A 48 23.64 7.34 6.63
CA PHE A 48 24.16 6.50 7.71
C PHE A 48 24.77 5.18 7.21
N GLY A 49 24.61 4.87 5.93
CA GLY A 49 25.12 3.64 5.33
C GLY A 49 26.63 3.69 5.12
N THR A 50 27.31 2.57 5.37
CA THR A 50 28.72 2.37 5.05
C THR A 50 28.93 1.76 3.65
N ALA A 51 27.85 1.42 2.96
CA ALA A 51 27.82 0.89 1.60
C ALA A 51 26.77 1.62 0.77
N LYS A 52 26.89 1.55 -0.56
CA LYS A 52 25.88 2.12 -1.47
C LYS A 52 24.50 1.53 -1.16
N ALA A 53 23.51 2.40 -1.01
CA ALA A 53 22.14 1.98 -0.77
C ALA A 53 21.63 1.08 -1.90
N VAL A 54 20.91 0.02 -1.53
CA VAL A 54 20.25 -0.88 -2.47
C VAL A 54 18.82 -0.40 -2.64
N HIS A 55 18.47 0.02 -3.86
CA HIS A 55 17.12 0.44 -4.20
C HIS A 55 16.32 -0.75 -4.72
N LEU A 56 15.17 -1.01 -4.10
CA LEU A 56 14.22 -2.02 -4.57
C LEU A 56 13.41 -1.42 -5.72
N ASN A 57 13.86 -1.67 -6.94
CA ASN A 57 13.17 -1.22 -8.15
C ASN A 57 11.98 -2.12 -8.48
N SER A 58 11.08 -1.60 -9.33
CA SER A 58 10.03 -2.41 -9.93
C SER A 58 10.62 -3.48 -10.86
N LEU A 59 9.94 -4.62 -10.93
CA LEU A 59 10.21 -5.66 -11.93
C LEU A 59 9.99 -5.11 -13.35
N SER A 60 10.63 -5.73 -14.35
CA SER A 60 10.26 -5.47 -15.74
C SER A 60 8.78 -5.80 -15.98
N GLN A 61 8.19 -5.25 -17.04
CA GLN A 61 6.80 -5.55 -17.38
C GLN A 61 6.59 -7.06 -17.61
N GLU A 62 7.55 -7.72 -18.24
CA GLU A 62 7.52 -9.16 -18.53
C GLU A 62 7.62 -9.98 -17.25
N GLU A 63 8.58 -9.65 -16.38
CA GLU A 63 8.77 -10.32 -15.09
C GLU A 63 7.54 -10.14 -14.18
N TYR A 64 6.99 -8.91 -14.14
CA TYR A 64 5.78 -8.62 -13.38
C TYR A 64 4.56 -9.35 -13.93
N SER A 65 4.38 -9.37 -15.26
CA SER A 65 3.27 -10.08 -15.91
C SER A 65 3.35 -11.58 -15.64
N TYR A 66 4.55 -12.15 -15.73
CA TYR A 66 4.79 -13.55 -15.39
C TYR A 66 4.45 -13.83 -13.92
N LEU A 67 4.98 -13.02 -12.99
CA LEU A 67 4.69 -13.16 -11.56
C LEU A 67 3.19 -13.05 -11.29
N PHE A 68 2.53 -12.02 -11.81
CA PHE A 68 1.11 -11.77 -11.58
C PHE A 68 0.25 -12.93 -12.08
N LYS A 69 0.53 -13.42 -13.30
CA LYS A 69 -0.12 -14.61 -13.85
C LYS A 69 0.05 -15.80 -12.93
N MET A 70 1.29 -16.12 -12.53
CA MET A 70 1.57 -17.26 -11.65
C MET A 70 0.89 -17.17 -10.27
N LEU A 71 0.65 -15.95 -9.77
CA LEU A 71 -0.06 -15.75 -8.51
C LEU A 71 -1.59 -15.84 -8.67
N ALA A 72 -2.13 -15.32 -9.79
CA ALA A 72 -3.56 -15.16 -10.01
C ALA A 72 -4.23 -16.41 -10.59
N THR A 73 -3.47 -17.26 -11.26
CA THR A 73 -3.99 -18.35 -12.09
C THR A 73 -3.39 -19.70 -11.65
N ASP A 74 -4.04 -20.83 -11.97
CA ASP A 74 -3.60 -22.20 -11.65
C ASP A 74 -3.21 -22.96 -12.94
N GLN A 75 -2.42 -24.03 -12.90
CA GLN A 75 -1.94 -24.70 -14.14
C GLN A 75 -3.02 -25.21 -15.13
N LYS A 76 -4.32 -25.15 -14.79
CA LYS A 76 -5.47 -25.60 -15.60
C LYS A 76 -6.31 -24.43 -16.17
N ASP A 77 -5.72 -23.26 -16.37
CA ASP A 77 -6.49 -22.05 -16.67
C ASP A 77 -7.18 -22.00 -18.03
N HIS A 78 -8.32 -21.30 -18.04
CA HIS A 78 -9.03 -20.91 -19.24
C HIS A 78 -8.28 -19.75 -19.96
N PRO A 79 -8.04 -19.81 -21.29
CA PRO A 79 -7.25 -18.80 -22.03
C PRO A 79 -7.69 -17.35 -21.82
N LYS A 80 -9.00 -17.11 -21.69
CA LYS A 80 -9.54 -15.76 -21.40
C LYS A 80 -9.09 -15.19 -20.05
N MET A 81 -8.94 -16.00 -19.00
CA MET A 81 -8.50 -15.52 -17.69
C MET A 81 -7.01 -15.14 -17.72
N VAL A 82 -6.21 -15.93 -18.43
CA VAL A 82 -4.79 -15.60 -18.68
C VAL A 82 -4.65 -14.27 -19.40
N SER A 83 -5.49 -13.99 -20.41
CA SER A 83 -5.51 -12.69 -21.09
C SER A 83 -5.81 -11.55 -20.11
N VAL A 84 -6.84 -11.69 -19.28
CA VAL A 84 -7.21 -10.64 -18.32
C VAL A 84 -6.14 -10.44 -17.24
N ALA A 85 -5.44 -11.51 -16.82
CA ALA A 85 -4.30 -11.40 -15.91
C ALA A 85 -3.16 -10.58 -16.51
N ASN A 86 -2.84 -10.79 -17.79
CA ASN A 86 -1.82 -10.01 -18.47
C ASN A 86 -2.21 -8.54 -18.57
N ASP A 87 -3.46 -8.24 -18.96
CA ASP A 87 -3.95 -6.85 -19.05
C ASP A 87 -3.91 -6.17 -17.68
N LEU A 88 -4.31 -6.87 -16.62
CA LEU A 88 -4.20 -6.37 -15.24
C LEU A 88 -2.76 -6.10 -14.84
N ALA A 89 -1.81 -6.96 -15.21
CA ALA A 89 -0.41 -6.75 -14.89
C ALA A 89 0.13 -5.46 -15.52
N VAL A 90 -0.26 -5.17 -16.77
CA VAL A 90 0.07 -3.90 -17.43
C VAL A 90 -0.54 -2.72 -16.68
N VAL A 91 -1.83 -2.78 -16.35
CA VAL A 91 -2.55 -1.69 -15.67
C VAL A 91 -2.03 -1.46 -14.24
N LEU A 92 -1.54 -2.49 -13.54
CA LEU A 92 -1.00 -2.34 -12.18
C LEU A 92 0.45 -1.84 -12.15
N GLY A 93 1.17 -1.91 -13.28
CA GLY A 93 2.42 -1.20 -13.52
C GLY A 93 3.62 -1.66 -12.69
N GLY A 94 3.61 -2.87 -12.11
CA GLY A 94 4.78 -3.40 -11.38
C GLY A 94 4.68 -3.43 -9.85
N SER A 95 3.58 -2.96 -9.25
CA SER A 95 3.45 -2.94 -7.79
C SER A 95 3.26 -4.35 -7.21
N LEU A 96 4.20 -4.80 -6.37
CA LEU A 96 4.14 -6.13 -5.72
C LEU A 96 3.02 -6.23 -4.69
N ILE A 97 2.66 -5.13 -4.04
CA ILE A 97 1.57 -5.12 -3.05
C ILE A 97 0.24 -5.35 -3.75
N THR A 98 -0.04 -4.60 -4.83
CA THR A 98 -1.27 -4.78 -5.61
C THR A 98 -1.26 -6.13 -6.33
N ALA A 99 -0.11 -6.62 -6.79
CA ALA A 99 -0.01 -7.97 -7.36
C ALA A 99 -0.49 -9.03 -6.36
N ASN A 100 0.07 -9.06 -5.15
CA ASN A 100 -0.32 -10.03 -4.12
C ASN A 100 -1.79 -9.92 -3.73
N MET A 101 -2.29 -8.69 -3.55
CA MET A 101 -3.68 -8.45 -3.15
C MET A 101 -4.67 -8.89 -4.25
N ILE A 102 -4.45 -8.48 -5.50
CA ILE A 102 -5.38 -8.72 -6.60
C ILE A 102 -5.29 -10.18 -7.08
N SER A 103 -4.09 -10.74 -7.17
CA SER A 103 -3.94 -12.16 -7.55
C SER A 103 -4.62 -13.11 -6.55
N ASP A 104 -4.47 -12.90 -5.23
CA ASP A 104 -5.18 -13.70 -4.21
C ASP A 104 -6.70 -13.63 -4.39
N MET A 105 -7.22 -12.43 -4.66
CA MET A 105 -8.65 -12.23 -4.88
C MET A 105 -9.14 -12.96 -6.13
N LEU A 106 -8.41 -12.82 -7.24
CA LEU A 106 -8.79 -13.39 -8.53
C LEU A 106 -8.69 -14.92 -8.52
N ARG A 107 -7.65 -15.48 -7.91
CA ARG A 107 -7.45 -16.93 -7.79
C ARG A 107 -8.59 -17.64 -7.05
N ARG A 108 -9.24 -16.95 -6.11
CA ARG A 108 -10.40 -17.50 -5.36
C ARG A 108 -11.71 -17.47 -6.15
N ASN A 109 -11.76 -16.82 -7.31
CA ASN A 109 -12.99 -16.64 -8.09
C ASN A 109 -12.74 -16.86 -9.58
N HIS A 110 -13.12 -18.03 -10.10
CA HIS A 110 -12.89 -18.41 -11.51
C HIS A 110 -13.91 -17.81 -12.51
N ASN A 111 -14.67 -16.78 -12.12
CA ASN A 111 -15.63 -16.12 -13.01
C ASN A 111 -14.97 -15.03 -13.87
N VAL A 112 -14.89 -15.25 -15.18
CA VAL A 112 -14.28 -14.29 -16.12
C VAL A 112 -14.94 -12.90 -16.11
N HIS A 113 -16.25 -12.80 -15.87
CA HIS A 113 -16.93 -11.51 -15.78
C HIS A 113 -16.53 -10.72 -14.54
N PHE A 114 -16.24 -11.43 -13.44
CA PHE A 114 -15.68 -10.81 -12.24
C PHE A 114 -14.30 -10.22 -12.53
N TRP A 115 -13.43 -10.97 -13.19
CA TRP A 115 -12.08 -10.52 -13.57
C TRP A 115 -12.12 -9.28 -14.46
N LEU A 116 -12.95 -9.31 -15.51
CA LEU A 116 -13.14 -8.17 -16.41
C LEU A 116 -13.68 -6.93 -15.68
N ARG A 117 -14.56 -7.11 -14.69
CA ARG A 117 -15.05 -6.00 -13.87
C ARG A 117 -13.94 -5.37 -13.02
N ILE A 118 -13.03 -6.18 -12.48
CA ILE A 118 -11.88 -5.70 -11.72
C ILE A 118 -10.91 -4.95 -12.64
N LEU A 119 -10.56 -5.50 -13.80
CA LEU A 119 -9.73 -4.83 -14.81
C LEU A 119 -10.28 -3.45 -15.15
N ARG A 120 -11.56 -3.36 -15.52
CA ARG A 120 -12.19 -2.07 -15.87
C ARG A 120 -12.16 -1.04 -14.73
N ARG A 121 -12.21 -1.47 -13.46
CA ARG A 121 -12.09 -0.55 -12.31
C ARG A 121 -10.68 0.01 -12.20
N PHE A 122 -9.66 -0.85 -12.35
CA PHE A 122 -8.27 -0.41 -12.34
C PHE A 122 -7.94 0.50 -13.52
N GLU A 123 -8.39 0.18 -14.73
CA GLU A 123 -8.20 1.04 -15.92
C GLU A 123 -8.77 2.45 -15.68
N ARG A 124 -9.99 2.54 -15.13
CA ARG A 124 -10.59 3.84 -14.79
C ARG A 124 -9.83 4.54 -13.67
N MET A 125 -9.39 3.83 -12.64
CA MET A 125 -8.60 4.42 -11.55
C MET A 125 -7.29 5.01 -12.10
N VAL A 126 -6.55 4.26 -12.92
CA VAL A 126 -5.31 4.72 -13.55
C VAL A 126 -5.59 5.95 -14.41
N LYS A 127 -6.61 5.89 -15.28
CA LYS A 127 -7.01 7.02 -16.11
C LYS A 127 -7.34 8.27 -15.29
N ASN A 128 -8.14 8.13 -14.24
CA ASN A 128 -8.56 9.27 -13.41
C ASN A 128 -7.39 9.90 -12.65
N ASN A 129 -6.47 9.09 -12.11
CA ASN A 129 -5.27 9.60 -11.46
C ASN A 129 -4.33 10.27 -12.46
N PHE A 130 -4.17 9.71 -13.66
CA PHE A 130 -3.37 10.34 -14.71
C PHE A 130 -3.97 11.69 -15.14
N LEU A 131 -5.29 11.78 -15.30
CA LEU A 131 -5.97 13.04 -15.63
C LEU A 131 -5.84 14.10 -14.52
N LYS A 132 -5.81 13.68 -13.25
CA LYS A 132 -5.80 14.57 -12.09
C LYS A 132 -4.41 15.00 -11.64
N TYR A 133 -3.45 14.07 -11.71
CA TYR A 133 -2.10 14.21 -11.15
C TYR A 133 -1.00 14.13 -12.21
N GLY A 134 -1.33 13.73 -13.45
CA GLY A 134 -0.34 13.56 -14.53
C GLY A 134 0.50 12.30 -14.43
N GLU A 135 0.22 11.41 -13.48
CA GLU A 135 1.08 10.27 -13.15
C GLU A 135 0.27 8.98 -12.91
N HIS A 136 0.95 7.84 -13.06
CA HIS A 136 0.37 6.54 -12.75
C HIS A 136 0.22 6.37 -11.21
N PRO A 137 -0.88 5.79 -10.69
CA PRO A 137 -1.09 5.62 -9.25
C PRO A 137 0.06 4.96 -8.49
N LYS A 138 0.76 4.00 -9.13
CA LYS A 138 1.95 3.36 -8.56
C LYS A 138 3.02 4.39 -8.21
N ASP A 139 3.35 5.27 -9.16
CA ASP A 139 4.47 6.21 -9.03
C ASP A 139 4.12 7.30 -8.00
N ILE A 140 2.85 7.71 -7.93
CA ILE A 140 2.32 8.59 -6.88
C ILE A 140 2.51 7.97 -5.49
N ILE A 141 2.17 6.68 -5.33
CA ILE A 141 2.36 5.95 -4.07
C ILE A 141 3.84 5.84 -3.70
N GLU A 142 4.71 5.56 -4.66
CA GLU A 142 6.16 5.46 -4.44
C GLU A 142 6.77 6.80 -3.99
N LYS A 143 6.18 7.93 -4.39
CA LYS A 143 6.50 9.28 -3.90
C LYS A 143 5.86 9.63 -2.55
N GLU A 144 5.29 8.65 -1.87
CA GLU A 144 4.56 8.80 -0.60
C GLU A 144 3.34 9.75 -0.67
N GLN A 145 2.71 9.88 -1.84
CA GLN A 145 1.54 10.72 -2.06
C GLN A 145 0.24 9.91 -2.12
N PRO A 146 -0.92 10.52 -1.78
CA PRO A 146 -2.20 9.84 -1.84
C PRO A 146 -2.72 9.70 -3.27
N VAL A 147 -3.34 8.55 -3.58
CA VAL A 147 -4.00 8.26 -4.86
C VAL A 147 -5.52 8.31 -4.75
N ASP A 148 -6.17 8.68 -5.85
CA ASP A 148 -7.63 8.64 -5.96
C ASP A 148 -8.11 7.20 -6.21
N SER A 149 -8.83 6.63 -5.25
CA SER A 149 -9.37 5.25 -5.32
C SER A 149 -10.89 5.21 -5.40
N THR A 150 -11.52 6.31 -5.80
CA THR A 150 -12.99 6.48 -5.81
C THR A 150 -13.72 5.40 -6.61
N GLU A 151 -13.11 4.92 -7.69
CA GLU A 151 -13.64 3.85 -8.58
C GLU A 151 -13.98 2.53 -7.85
N PHE A 152 -13.33 2.27 -6.71
CA PHE A 152 -13.54 1.05 -5.94
C PHE A 152 -14.62 1.19 -4.85
N MET A 153 -14.97 2.41 -4.47
CA MET A 153 -15.68 2.69 -3.22
C MET A 153 -17.08 3.29 -3.39
N THR A 154 -17.45 3.69 -4.59
CA THR A 154 -18.78 4.27 -4.86
C THR A 154 -19.83 3.17 -5.06
N SER A 155 -20.59 2.91 -4.00
CA SER A 155 -21.76 2.02 -4.00
C SER A 155 -23.09 2.81 -4.09
N TYR A 156 -23.05 4.12 -3.90
CA TYR A 156 -24.21 5.02 -3.77
C TYR A 156 -23.89 6.39 -4.41
N PRO A 157 -24.87 7.28 -4.65
CA PRO A 157 -24.63 8.62 -5.24
C PRO A 157 -23.98 9.58 -4.23
N THR A 158 -22.92 9.13 -3.56
CA THR A 158 -22.06 9.97 -2.76
C THR A 158 -21.01 10.57 -3.69
N HIS A 159 -21.03 11.91 -3.83
CA HIS A 159 -19.97 12.69 -4.47
C HIS A 159 -18.69 12.70 -3.63
N ALA A 160 -18.29 11.53 -3.13
CA ALA A 160 -17.14 11.36 -2.26
C ALA A 160 -15.92 10.98 -3.09
N CYS A 161 -14.87 11.80 -2.99
CA CYS A 161 -13.53 11.49 -3.47
C CYS A 161 -12.80 10.71 -2.37
N ILE A 162 -12.29 9.52 -2.69
CA ILE A 162 -11.51 8.72 -1.75
C ILE A 162 -10.03 8.84 -2.08
N LEU A 163 -9.27 9.42 -1.14
CA LEU A 163 -7.83 9.49 -1.22
C LEU A 163 -7.19 8.43 -0.34
N VAL A 164 -6.34 7.59 -0.91
CA VAL A 164 -5.68 6.47 -0.22
C VAL A 164 -4.18 6.71 -0.17
N LYS A 165 -3.61 6.66 1.03
CA LYS A 165 -2.16 6.79 1.26
C LYS A 165 -1.43 5.45 1.03
N PRO A 166 -0.11 5.49 0.81
CA PRO A 166 0.72 4.30 0.72
C PRO A 166 0.47 3.32 1.88
N PRO A 167 0.47 2.01 1.62
CA PRO A 167 0.28 1.00 2.66
C PRO A 167 1.46 1.00 3.63
N ARG A 168 1.15 0.82 4.90
CA ARG A 168 2.09 0.73 6.03
C ARG A 168 1.81 -0.54 6.82
N VAL A 169 2.83 -1.04 7.52
CA VAL A 169 2.63 -2.11 8.49
C VAL A 169 1.68 -1.62 9.58
N GLU A 170 0.65 -2.41 9.87
CA GLU A 170 -0.23 -2.19 11.03
C GLU A 170 0.64 -2.25 12.28
N ARG A 171 0.66 -1.16 13.05
CA ARG A 171 1.39 -1.10 14.31
C ARG A 171 0.40 -1.22 15.45
N ASP A 172 0.72 -2.09 16.40
CA ASP A 172 -0.02 -2.26 17.66
C ASP A 172 0.20 -1.08 18.64
N ASP A 173 1.10 -0.16 18.29
CA ASP A 173 1.76 0.78 19.21
C ASP A 173 0.88 1.96 19.66
N ILE A 174 -0.33 2.15 19.14
CA ILE A 174 -1.25 3.20 19.61
C ILE A 174 -2.43 2.57 20.35
N PRO A 175 -2.31 2.37 21.68
CA PRO A 175 -3.44 1.97 22.49
C PRO A 175 -4.48 3.11 22.45
N ASN A 176 -5.69 2.78 22.00
CA ASN A 176 -6.91 3.61 22.06
C ASN A 176 -7.29 4.51 20.86
N TYR A 177 -6.68 4.36 19.67
CA TYR A 177 -7.22 4.96 18.44
C TYR A 177 -7.36 3.94 17.31
N LYS A 178 -8.38 3.08 17.38
CA LYS A 178 -8.78 2.26 16.24
C LYS A 178 -9.65 3.09 15.30
N LYS A 179 -9.07 3.55 14.19
CA LYS A 179 -9.85 4.06 13.07
C LYS A 179 -10.83 2.97 12.59
N PRO A 180 -11.98 3.33 12.00
CA PRO A 180 -12.81 2.36 11.30
C PRO A 180 -11.94 1.65 10.26
N SER A 181 -11.82 0.32 10.37
CA SER A 181 -11.02 -0.49 9.46
C SER A 181 -11.95 -1.34 8.62
N ILE A 182 -11.75 -1.31 7.30
CA ILE A 182 -12.48 -2.12 6.34
C ILE A 182 -11.48 -2.95 5.54
N SER A 183 -11.83 -4.17 5.17
CA SER A 183 -10.99 -4.97 4.30
C SER A 183 -11.15 -4.52 2.85
N PHE A 184 -10.07 -4.59 2.06
CA PHE A 184 -10.17 -4.33 0.63
C PHE A 184 -11.19 -5.25 -0.07
N LYS A 185 -11.41 -6.46 0.45
CA LYS A 185 -12.44 -7.39 -0.05
C LYS A 185 -13.85 -6.81 0.09
N GLU A 186 -14.16 -6.21 1.24
CA GLU A 186 -15.44 -5.54 1.49
C GLU A 186 -15.63 -4.31 0.59
N VAL A 187 -14.55 -3.58 0.33
CA VAL A 187 -14.53 -2.46 -0.63
C VAL A 187 -14.93 -2.93 -2.02
N ILE A 188 -14.28 -4.00 -2.53
CA ILE A 188 -14.59 -4.57 -3.84
C ILE A 188 -16.02 -5.08 -3.93
N ALA A 189 -16.48 -5.76 -2.87
CA ALA A 189 -17.83 -6.30 -2.74
C ALA A 189 -18.90 -5.21 -2.65
N ARG A 190 -18.50 -3.93 -2.47
CA ARG A 190 -19.41 -2.80 -2.27
C ARG A 190 -20.33 -2.99 -1.05
N SER A 191 -19.87 -3.76 -0.06
CA SER A 191 -20.69 -4.20 1.08
C SER A 191 -20.71 -3.23 2.25
N VAL A 192 -19.99 -2.11 2.16
CA VAL A 192 -19.84 -1.15 3.28
C VAL A 192 -20.17 0.26 2.83
N ALA A 193 -21.01 0.94 3.62
CA ALA A 193 -21.25 2.38 3.48
C ALA A 193 -20.11 3.15 4.16
N ILE A 194 -19.47 4.05 3.41
CA ILE A 194 -18.40 4.90 3.95
C ILE A 194 -19.05 6.16 4.53
N SER A 195 -19.13 6.23 5.85
CA SER A 195 -19.37 7.48 6.57
C SER A 195 -18.14 8.38 6.40
N GLY A 196 -18.32 9.65 6.08
CA GLY A 196 -17.18 10.52 5.78
C GLY A 196 -16.13 10.69 6.88
N GLY A 197 -14.94 11.11 6.46
CA GLY A 197 -13.77 11.25 7.32
C GLY A 197 -12.66 10.23 7.03
N ASP A 198 -11.77 10.07 8.01
CA ASP A 198 -10.60 9.20 7.93
C ASP A 198 -10.93 7.77 8.38
N PHE A 199 -10.46 6.79 7.62
CA PHE A 199 -10.61 5.36 7.90
C PHE A 199 -9.36 4.60 7.43
N GLU A 200 -9.33 3.30 7.69
CA GLU A 200 -8.24 2.42 7.27
C GLU A 200 -8.75 1.30 6.36
N ILE A 201 -7.93 0.95 5.38
CA ILE A 201 -8.18 -0.16 4.47
C ILE A 201 -7.12 -1.23 4.76
N ALA A 202 -7.56 -2.37 5.33
CA ALA A 202 -6.73 -3.56 5.41
C ALA A 202 -6.50 -4.10 4.00
N THR A 203 -5.30 -3.85 3.48
CA THR A 203 -4.93 -4.06 2.08
C THR A 203 -4.48 -5.49 1.87
N TRP A 204 -3.62 -6.00 2.76
CA TRP A 204 -3.07 -7.35 2.66
C TRP A 204 -2.56 -7.83 4.02
N GLU A 205 -2.52 -9.15 4.20
CA GLU A 205 -1.89 -9.82 5.34
C GLU A 205 -0.94 -10.87 4.79
N SER A 206 0.31 -10.84 5.25
CA SER A 206 1.33 -11.80 4.84
C SER A 206 0.89 -13.21 5.22
N ARG A 207 1.13 -14.18 4.34
CA ARG A 207 0.94 -15.62 4.63
C ARG A 207 2.17 -16.26 5.27
N ILE A 208 3.26 -15.49 5.39
CA ILE A 208 4.52 -15.93 5.94
C ILE A 208 4.69 -15.23 7.28
N SER A 209 5.13 -15.99 8.29
CA SER A 209 5.46 -15.45 9.61
C SER A 209 6.35 -14.19 9.49
N PRO A 210 6.04 -13.10 10.22
CA PRO A 210 5.11 -13.01 11.34
C PRO A 210 3.66 -12.64 10.97
N TYR A 211 3.21 -12.92 9.74
CA TYR A 211 1.86 -12.61 9.25
C TYR A 211 1.53 -11.11 9.30
N THR A 212 2.53 -10.29 8.99
CA THR A 212 2.43 -8.83 8.97
C THR A 212 1.23 -8.35 8.17
N LYS A 213 0.39 -7.53 8.80
CA LYS A 213 -0.76 -6.89 8.17
C LYS A 213 -0.38 -5.50 7.65
N TYR A 214 -0.86 -5.18 6.45
CA TYR A 214 -0.63 -3.92 5.77
C TYR A 214 -1.93 -3.14 5.66
N VAL A 215 -1.91 -1.91 6.16
CA VAL A 215 -3.05 -1.00 6.19
C VAL A 215 -2.73 0.28 5.44
N SER A 216 -3.70 0.79 4.70
CA SER A 216 -3.66 2.10 4.07
C SER A 216 -4.61 3.03 4.78
N SER A 217 -4.11 4.20 5.20
CA SER A 217 -5.00 5.28 5.63
C SER A 217 -5.74 5.85 4.42
N ALA A 218 -7.04 6.05 4.56
CA ALA A 218 -7.89 6.64 3.54
C ALA A 218 -8.73 7.78 4.12
N THR A 219 -9.03 8.76 3.28
CA THR A 219 -9.88 9.90 3.62
C THR A 219 -10.99 10.02 2.59
N ALA A 220 -12.24 10.06 3.05
CA ALA A 220 -13.41 10.32 2.22
C ALA A 220 -13.76 11.82 2.25
N LEU A 221 -13.60 12.50 1.13
CA LEU A 221 -13.90 13.92 0.94
C LEU A 221 -15.23 14.06 0.21
N PHE A 222 -16.24 14.62 0.87
CA PHE A 222 -17.55 14.85 0.27
C PHE A 222 -17.56 16.21 -0.40
N HIS A 223 -17.97 16.27 -1.67
CA HIS A 223 -18.30 17.53 -2.29
C HIS A 223 -19.65 18.03 -1.74
N ASP A 224 -19.62 19.10 -0.94
CA ASP A 224 -20.83 19.87 -0.67
C ASP A 224 -21.36 20.44 -1.99
N LYS A 225 -22.68 20.42 -2.18
CA LYS A 225 -23.35 20.96 -3.38
C LYS A 225 -23.02 22.44 -3.68
N ASN A 226 -22.33 23.14 -2.77
CA ASN A 226 -21.84 24.50 -2.93
C ASN A 226 -20.32 24.58 -2.66
N GLY A 227 -19.50 24.03 -3.56
CA GLY A 227 -18.13 24.51 -3.85
C GLY A 227 -17.15 24.81 -2.69
N SER A 228 -17.29 24.20 -1.51
CA SER A 228 -16.33 24.40 -0.41
C SER A 228 -16.02 23.08 0.28
N THR A 229 -14.73 22.73 0.30
CA THR A 229 -14.19 21.56 1.01
C THR A 229 -14.17 21.85 2.50
N THR A 230 -15.10 21.26 3.26
CA THR A 230 -15.07 21.34 4.73
C THR A 230 -14.43 20.08 5.32
N THR A 231 -13.23 20.23 5.89
CA THR A 231 -12.68 19.26 6.85
C THR A 231 -13.41 19.44 8.18
N THR A 232 -14.25 18.49 8.58
CA THR A 232 -14.98 18.57 9.86
C THR A 232 -14.00 18.38 11.03
N ARG A 233 -13.46 19.48 11.57
CA ARG A 233 -12.66 19.49 12.78
C ARG A 233 -13.59 19.36 13.99
N LYS A 234 -13.49 18.25 14.71
CA LYS A 234 -14.23 17.94 15.95
C LYS A 234 -14.02 19.08 16.97
N ARG A 235 -15.07 19.82 17.29
CA ARG A 235 -15.05 20.86 18.35
C ARG A 235 -14.78 20.19 19.69
N ARG A 236 -13.68 20.55 20.35
CA ARG A 236 -13.48 20.30 21.78
C ARG A 236 -14.46 21.18 22.54
N SER A 237 -15.33 20.56 23.33
CA SER A 237 -16.05 21.24 24.41
C SER A 237 -15.09 21.42 25.58
N THR A 238 -14.84 22.67 25.96
CA THR A 238 -14.26 23.04 27.25
C THR A 238 -15.34 23.72 28.08
N SER A 239 -15.39 23.28 29.34
CA SER A 239 -16.18 23.75 30.48
C SER A 239 -17.66 23.36 30.50
#